data_AF-A0AAE3NIK8-F1
#
_entry.id   AF-A0AAE3NIK8-F1
#
_cell.length_a   1.000
_cell.length_b   1.000
_cell.length_c   1.000
_cell.angle_alpha   90.00
_cell.angle_beta   90.00
_cell.angle_gamma   90.00
#
_symmetry.space_group_name_H-M   'P 1'
#
loop_
_entity.id
_entity.type
_entity.pdbx_description
1 polymer ?
#
loop_
_entity_poly.entity_id
_entity_poly.type
_entity_poly.pdbx_seq_one_letter_code
_entity_poly.pdbx_strand_id
1 'polypeptide(L)'
;MLDFNHRPKTHGAIDPRRTRRAARPRPLVTMRVVERLLLRHVNSPATGPLPEQRLIVAVLCQAIADARYADKKHLQEDAERFLRGDGLAHVADLIDLNPAFVREVAVKTGYLLAAADELQERSVHARLQ
;
A
#
# COMPACT_ATOMS: atom_id res chain seq x y z
N MET A 1 42.30 -43.16 -5.41
CA MET A 1 41.55 -42.97 -4.16
C MET A 1 40.86 -41.62 -4.28
N LEU A 2 39.54 -41.65 -4.53
CA LEU A 2 38.72 -40.50 -4.86
C LEU A 2 38.12 -39.93 -3.57
N ASP A 3 38.19 -38.61 -3.37
CA ASP A 3 37.23 -37.93 -2.49
C ASP A 3 36.79 -36.61 -3.12
N PHE A 4 35.60 -36.66 -3.73
CA PHE A 4 34.85 -35.51 -4.19
C PHE A 4 34.11 -34.90 -3.00
N ASN A 5 34.56 -33.74 -2.55
CA ASN A 5 33.89 -32.97 -1.51
C ASN A 5 32.58 -32.36 -2.07
N HIS A 6 31.53 -33.18 -2.16
CA HIS A 6 30.19 -32.75 -2.59
C HIS A 6 29.43 -32.19 -1.39
N ARG A 7 29.54 -30.87 -1.19
CA ARG A 7 28.66 -30.14 -0.28
C ARG A 7 27.27 -30.08 -0.93
N PRO A 8 26.22 -30.70 -0.35
CA PRO A 8 24.89 -30.61 -0.94
C PRO A 8 24.43 -29.16 -0.86
N LYS A 9 24.19 -28.55 -2.03
CA LYS A 9 23.50 -27.26 -2.14
C LYS A 9 22.09 -27.51 -1.62
N THR A 10 21.81 -27.08 -0.40
CA THR A 10 20.45 -26.96 0.09
C THR A 10 19.75 -25.98 -0.84
N HIS A 11 18.88 -26.52 -1.71
CA HIS A 11 17.91 -25.72 -2.42
C HIS A 11 17.07 -25.03 -1.35
N GLY A 12 17.40 -23.76 -1.06
CA GLY A 12 16.66 -22.94 -0.12
C GLY A 12 15.19 -23.04 -0.49
N ALA A 13 14.38 -23.51 0.45
CA ALA A 13 12.94 -23.59 0.29
C ALA A 13 12.46 -22.26 -0.29
N ILE A 14 11.77 -22.32 -1.44
CA ILE A 14 11.19 -21.15 -2.08
C ILE A 14 10.27 -20.51 -1.05
N ASP A 15 10.68 -19.36 -0.51
CA ASP A 15 9.88 -18.65 0.48
C ASP A 15 8.55 -18.27 -0.18
N PRO A 16 7.40 -18.81 0.28
CA PRO A 16 6.10 -18.53 -0.30
C PRO A 16 5.73 -17.03 -0.24
N ARG A 17 6.39 -16.25 0.62
CA ARG A 17 6.24 -14.80 0.67
C ARG A 17 6.92 -14.12 -0.51
N ARG A 18 8.06 -14.65 -0.96
CA ARG A 18 8.81 -14.13 -2.12
C ARG A 18 8.04 -14.39 -3.41
N THR A 19 7.40 -15.54 -3.55
CA THR A 19 6.52 -15.84 -4.69
C THR A 19 5.24 -15.02 -4.67
N ARG A 20 4.62 -14.78 -3.51
CA ARG A 20 3.42 -13.93 -3.39
C ARG A 20 3.73 -12.45 -3.69
N ARG A 21 4.89 -11.93 -3.25
CA ARG A 21 5.38 -10.59 -3.65
C ARG A 21 5.68 -10.52 -5.15
N ALA A 22 6.20 -11.60 -5.75
CA ALA A 22 6.46 -11.70 -7.19
C ALA A 22 5.17 -11.76 -8.03
N ALA A 23 4.07 -12.28 -7.48
CA ALA A 23 2.78 -12.36 -8.17
C ALA A 23 2.06 -11.01 -8.30
N ARG A 24 2.35 -10.04 -7.42
CA ARG A 24 1.67 -8.74 -7.42
C ARG A 24 2.43 -7.74 -8.31
N PRO A 25 1.80 -7.12 -9.32
CA PRO A 25 2.47 -6.11 -10.16
C PRO A 25 3.04 -4.99 -9.29
N ARG A 26 4.18 -4.43 -9.70
CA ARG A 26 4.82 -3.30 -9.01
C ARG A 26 3.85 -2.11 -8.96
N PRO A 27 3.90 -1.27 -7.91
CA PRO A 27 3.08 -0.06 -7.87
C PRO A 27 3.38 0.82 -9.08
N LEU A 28 2.34 1.50 -9.59
CA LEU A 28 2.43 2.32 -10.79
C LEU A 28 3.29 3.57 -10.60
N VAL A 29 3.36 4.05 -9.35
CA VAL A 29 4.11 5.24 -8.96
C VAL A 29 4.84 5.00 -7.66
N THR A 30 5.85 5.83 -7.38
CA THR A 30 6.57 5.77 -6.10
C THR A 30 5.76 6.41 -4.98
N MET A 31 6.09 6.07 -3.73
CA MET A 31 5.41 6.66 -2.57
C MET A 31 5.59 8.19 -2.50
N ARG A 32 6.72 8.70 -2.99
CA ARG A 32 6.96 10.15 -3.10
C ARG A 32 5.99 10.85 -4.06
N VAL A 33 5.47 10.15 -5.07
CA VAL A 33 4.43 10.70 -5.95
C VAL A 33 3.08 10.70 -5.22
N VAL A 34 2.77 9.63 -4.48
CA VAL A 34 1.56 9.54 -3.63
C VAL A 34 1.55 10.66 -2.59
N GLU A 35 2.63 10.84 -1.84
CA GLU A 35 2.78 11.90 -0.83
C GLU A 35 2.49 13.29 -1.42
N ARG A 36 3.11 13.63 -2.56
CA ARG A 36 2.87 14.90 -3.25
C ARG A 36 1.42 15.05 -3.73
N LEU A 37 0.80 13.96 -4.17
CA LEU A 37 -0.61 13.98 -4.59
C LEU A 37 -1.53 14.24 -3.40
N LEU A 38 -1.31 13.56 -2.28
CA LEU A 38 -2.11 13.75 -1.07
C LEU A 38 -1.97 15.18 -0.54
N LEU A 39 -0.74 15.72 -0.45
CA LEU A 39 -0.49 17.10 0.00
C LEU A 39 -1.20 18.16 -0.84
N ARG A 40 -1.47 17.90 -2.13
CA ARG A 40 -2.25 18.82 -2.99
C ARG A 40 -3.74 18.86 -2.66
N HIS A 41 -4.25 17.84 -1.98
CA HIS A 41 -5.65 17.72 -1.58
C HIS A 41 -5.85 18.10 -0.11
N VAL A 42 -4.78 18.44 0.60
CA VAL A 42 -4.86 18.99 1.96
C VAL A 42 -5.20 20.47 1.87
N ASN A 43 -6.20 20.90 2.63
CA ASN A 43 -6.55 22.30 2.76
C ASN A 43 -5.44 23.06 3.51
N SER A 44 -4.53 23.67 2.74
CA SER A 44 -3.32 24.32 3.28
C SER A 44 -3.41 25.84 3.10
N PRO A 45 -2.82 26.64 4.01
CA PRO A 45 -2.71 28.08 3.83
C PRO A 45 -1.86 28.44 2.60
N ALA A 46 -1.93 29.70 2.15
CA ALA A 46 -1.21 30.17 0.96
C ALA A 46 0.32 30.00 1.04
N THR A 47 0.86 29.89 2.25
CA THR A 47 2.29 29.64 2.53
C THR A 47 2.70 28.17 2.35
N GLY A 48 1.73 27.27 2.13
CA GLY A 48 1.94 25.84 1.91
C GLY A 48 1.54 24.97 3.11
N PRO A 49 1.70 23.63 3.01
CA PRO A 49 1.28 22.70 4.05
C PRO A 49 2.06 22.88 5.35
N LEU A 50 1.33 22.92 6.47
CA LEU A 50 1.86 23.00 7.82
C LEU A 50 2.70 21.75 8.17
N PRO A 51 3.64 21.83 9.13
CA PRO A 51 4.41 20.68 9.59
C PRO A 51 3.53 19.50 10.03
N GLU A 52 2.45 19.78 10.75
CA GLU A 52 1.48 18.79 11.24
C GLU A 52 0.76 18.10 10.07
N GLN A 53 0.40 18.86 9.04
CA GLN A 53 -0.21 18.32 7.82
C GLN A 53 0.74 17.37 7.08
N ARG A 54 2.01 17.74 6.99
CA ARG A 54 3.06 16.89 6.39
C ARG A 54 3.27 15.61 7.20
N LEU A 55 3.29 15.72 8.52
CA LEU A 55 3.41 14.57 9.41
C LEU A 55 2.24 13.60 9.21
N ILE A 56 1.01 14.10 9.18
CA ILE A 56 -0.18 13.26 9.00
C ILE A 56 -0.18 12.60 7.62
N VAL A 57 0.18 13.33 6.55
CA VAL A 57 0.36 12.70 5.22
C VAL A 57 1.46 11.64 5.23
N ALA A 58 2.55 11.85 5.95
CA ALA A 58 3.61 10.85 6.08
C ALA A 58 3.12 9.58 6.80
N VAL A 59 2.31 9.72 7.85
CA VAL A 59 1.64 8.57 8.53
C VAL A 59 0.74 7.80 7.56
N LEU A 60 -0.06 8.51 6.76
CA LEU A 60 -0.90 7.88 5.74
C LEU A 60 -0.06 7.15 4.68
N CYS A 61 1.02 7.76 4.20
CA CYS A 61 1.94 7.13 3.24
C CYS A 61 2.62 5.89 3.84
N GLN A 62 2.97 5.92 5.12
CA GLN A 62 3.54 4.78 5.82
C GLN A 62 2.54 3.62 5.90
N ALA A 63 1.28 3.88 6.28
CA ALA A 63 0.24 2.86 6.28
C ALA A 63 0.03 2.23 4.89
N ILE A 64 0.01 3.06 3.83
CA ILE A 64 -0.07 2.58 2.44
C ILE A 64 1.14 1.72 2.06
N ALA A 65 2.34 2.10 2.48
CA ALA A 65 3.56 1.34 2.22
C ALA A 65 3.57 0.02 2.97
N ASP A 66 3.19 0.01 4.25
CA ASP A 66 3.16 -1.17 5.12
C ASP A 66 2.14 -2.20 4.64
N ALA A 67 0.97 -1.76 4.16
CA ALA A 67 -0.02 -2.64 3.55
C ALA A 67 0.53 -3.44 2.35
N ARG A 68 1.63 -3.00 1.73
CA ARG A 68 2.30 -3.73 0.64
C ARG A 68 3.61 -4.39 1.05
N TYR A 69 4.41 -3.70 1.85
CA TYR A 69 5.83 -4.00 2.03
C TYR A 69 6.21 -4.38 3.45
N ALA A 70 5.28 -4.35 4.41
CA ALA A 70 5.60 -4.82 5.76
C ALA A 70 6.16 -6.25 5.71
N ASP A 71 7.22 -6.49 6.47
CA ASP A 71 7.90 -7.79 6.50
C ASP A 71 7.17 -8.80 7.40
N LYS A 72 6.44 -8.28 8.40
CA LYS A 72 5.63 -9.08 9.31
C LYS A 72 4.17 -9.05 8.86
N LYS A 73 3.57 -10.24 8.74
CA LYS A 73 2.19 -10.40 8.27
C LYS A 73 1.17 -9.60 9.11
N HIS A 74 1.31 -9.58 10.43
CA HIS A 74 0.40 -8.81 11.30
C HIS A 74 0.49 -7.30 11.03
N LEU A 75 1.68 -6.74 10.79
CA LEU A 75 1.81 -5.32 10.46
C LEU A 75 1.15 -4.99 9.12
N GLN A 76 1.24 -5.90 8.14
CA GLN A 76 0.54 -5.75 6.88
C GLN A 76 -0.99 -5.77 7.08
N GLU A 77 -1.49 -6.73 7.87
CA GLU A 77 -2.92 -6.87 8.17
C GLU A 77 -3.46 -5.68 8.97
N ASP A 78 -2.69 -5.17 9.94
CA ASP A 78 -3.03 -3.98 10.72
C ASP A 78 -3.08 -2.73 9.83
N ALA A 79 -2.13 -2.57 8.92
CA ALA A 79 -2.12 -1.47 7.95
C ALA A 79 -3.30 -1.56 6.97
N GLU A 80 -3.60 -2.75 6.46
CA GLU A 80 -4.79 -2.97 5.61
C GLU A 80 -6.08 -2.69 6.38
N ARG A 81 -6.18 -3.11 7.65
CA ARG A 81 -7.32 -2.84 8.53
C ARG A 81 -7.47 -1.33 8.79
N PHE A 82 -6.36 -0.63 9.05
CA PHE A 82 -6.36 0.82 9.22
C PHE A 82 -6.88 1.53 7.97
N LEU A 83 -6.36 1.18 6.78
CA LEU A 83 -6.77 1.80 5.52
C LEU A 83 -8.24 1.53 5.18
N ARG A 84 -8.78 0.37 5.57
CA ARG A 84 -10.18 -0.01 5.29
C ARG A 84 -11.17 0.44 6.36
N GLY A 85 -10.72 0.68 7.58
CA GLY A 85 -11.58 1.01 8.72
C GLY A 85 -11.65 2.50 9.03
N ASP A 86 -12.27 2.79 10.18
CA ASP A 86 -12.51 4.16 10.66
C ASP A 86 -11.24 4.87 11.11
N GLY A 87 -10.16 4.12 11.39
CA GLY A 87 -8.85 4.70 11.73
C GLY A 87 -8.35 5.67 10.66
N LEU A 88 -8.56 5.34 9.38
CA LEU A 88 -8.21 6.23 8.28
C LEU A 88 -9.07 7.51 8.29
N ALA A 89 -10.37 7.41 8.56
CA ALA A 89 -11.26 8.57 8.61
C ALA A 89 -10.80 9.53 9.71
N HIS A 90 -10.60 9.03 10.94
CA HIS A 90 -10.14 9.85 12.06
C HIS A 90 -8.81 10.56 11.77
N VAL A 91 -7.84 9.89 11.14
CA VAL A 91 -6.53 10.51 10.86
C VAL A 91 -6.62 11.50 9.70
N ALA A 92 -7.40 11.21 8.66
CA ALA A 92 -7.53 12.07 7.50
C ALA A 92 -8.34 13.35 7.80
N ASP A 93 -9.34 13.25 8.68
CA ASP A 93 -10.16 14.39 9.14
C ASP A 93 -9.32 15.45 9.86
N LEU A 94 -8.21 15.09 10.51
CA LEU A 94 -7.28 16.05 11.15
C LEU A 94 -6.67 17.06 10.17
N ILE A 95 -6.70 16.78 8.87
CA ILE A 95 -6.12 17.61 7.80
C ILE A 95 -7.12 17.89 6.67
N ASP A 96 -8.42 17.75 6.96
CA ASP A 96 -9.52 17.91 6.00
C ASP A 96 -9.34 17.09 4.71
N LEU A 97 -8.69 15.92 4.81
CA LEU A 97 -8.41 15.07 3.66
C LEU A 97 -9.47 13.98 3.54
N ASN A 98 -10.08 13.82 2.37
CA ASN A 98 -11.09 12.79 2.16
C ASN A 98 -10.49 11.37 2.29
N PRO A 99 -10.93 10.55 3.27
CA PRO A 99 -10.39 9.20 3.47
C PRO A 99 -10.70 8.24 2.30
N ALA A 100 -11.81 8.44 1.59
CA ALA A 100 -12.12 7.65 0.40
C ALA A 100 -11.12 7.90 -0.73
N PHE A 101 -10.70 9.15 -0.92
CA PHE A 101 -9.66 9.50 -1.90
C PHE A 101 -8.32 8.81 -1.56
N VAL A 102 -7.93 8.79 -0.28
CA VAL A 102 -6.70 8.09 0.15
C VAL A 102 -6.75 6.60 -0.17
N ARG A 103 -7.88 5.92 0.13
CA ARG A 103 -8.09 4.51 -0.23
C ARG A 103 -8.01 4.28 -1.73
N GLU A 104 -8.70 5.12 -2.50
CA GLU A 104 -8.73 5.02 -3.95
C GLU A 104 -7.32 5.15 -4.55
N VAL A 105 -6.53 6.12 -4.08
CA VAL A 105 -5.13 6.27 -4.48
C VAL A 105 -4.34 5.02 -4.13
N ALA A 106 -4.46 4.49 -2.91
CA ALA A 106 -3.75 3.28 -2.50
C ALA A 106 -4.08 2.07 -3.40
N VAL A 107 -5.36 1.88 -3.76
CA VAL A 107 -5.81 0.80 -4.65
C VAL A 107 -5.33 1.01 -6.08
N LYS A 108 -5.59 2.19 -6.66
CA LYS A 108 -5.28 2.49 -8.06
C LYS A 108 -3.77 2.50 -8.34
N THR A 109 -2.97 2.92 -7.38
CA THR A 109 -1.50 2.88 -7.50
C THR A 109 -0.90 1.50 -7.24
N GLY A 110 -1.72 0.54 -6.77
CA GLY A 110 -1.31 -0.85 -6.56
C GLY A 110 -0.64 -1.11 -5.20
N TYR A 111 -0.76 -0.21 -4.24
CA TYR A 111 -0.27 -0.42 -2.87
C TYR A 111 -1.26 -1.23 -2.03
N LEU A 112 -2.56 -0.97 -2.16
CA LEU A 112 -3.63 -1.74 -1.53
C LEU A 112 -4.34 -2.64 -2.57
N LEU A 113 -4.69 -3.88 -2.21
CA LEU A 113 -5.46 -4.73 -3.12
C LEU A 113 -6.92 -4.24 -3.12
N ALA A 114 -7.57 -4.24 -4.28
CA ALA A 114 -9.01 -3.96 -4.33
C ALA A 114 -9.76 -4.97 -3.45
N ALA A 115 -10.84 -4.53 -2.79
CA ALA A 115 -11.72 -5.47 -2.10
C ALA A 115 -12.34 -6.44 -3.12
N ALA A 116 -12.78 -7.62 -2.68
CA ALA A 116 -13.42 -8.60 -3.56
C ALA A 116 -14.65 -8.02 -4.29
N ASP A 117 -15.42 -7.16 -3.60
CA ASP A 117 -16.61 -6.52 -4.16
C ASP A 117 -16.29 -5.51 -5.28
N GLU A 118 -15.19 -4.75 -5.15
CA GLU A 118 -14.73 -3.79 -6.18
C GLU A 118 -14.21 -4.48 -7.44
N LEU A 119 -13.66 -5.69 -7.30
CA LEU A 119 -13.24 -6.52 -8.44
C LEU A 119 -14.46 -7.06 -9.19
N GLN A 120 -15.54 -7.35 -8.48
CA GLN A 120 -16.78 -7.82 -9.06
C GLN A 120 -17.43 -6.74 -9.94
N GLU A 121 -17.49 -5.49 -9.46
CA GLU A 121 -18.02 -4.35 -10.22
C GLU A 121 -17.22 -4.06 -11.51
N ARG A 122 -15.89 -4.10 -11.44
CA ARG A 122 -15.02 -3.96 -12.62
C ARG A 122 -15.23 -5.10 -13.62
N SER A 123 -15.45 -6.31 -13.13
CA SER A 123 -15.73 -7.49 -13.97
C SER A 123 -17.08 -7.38 -14.67
N VAL A 124 -18.08 -6.80 -14.02
CA VAL A 124 -19.40 -6.55 -14.60
C VAL A 124 -19.32 -5.46 -15.68
N HIS A 125 -18.64 -4.34 -15.40
CA HIS A 125 -18.46 -3.28 -16.38
C HIS A 125 -17.64 -3.70 -17.61
N ALA A 126 -16.60 -4.52 -17.43
CA ALA A 126 -15.80 -5.03 -18.54
C ALA A 126 -16.53 -6.05 -19.42
N ARG A 127 -17.66 -6.62 -18.97
CA ARG A 127 -18.51 -7.54 -19.74
C ARG A 127 -19.63 -6.85 -20.52
N LEU A 128 -19.84 -5.56 -20.27
CA LEU A 128 -20.88 -4.73 -20.91
C LEU A 128 -20.34 -3.82 -22.03
N GLN A 129 -19.03 -3.93 -22.33
CA GLN A 129 -18.36 -3.32 -23.47
C GLN A 129 -18.03 -4.39 -24.50
#